data_AF-A0A9Q0RKQ4-F1
#
_entry.id   AF-A0A9Q0RKQ4-F1
#
_cell.length_a   1.000
_cell.length_b   1.000
_cell.length_c   1.000
_cell.angle_alpha   90.00
_cell.angle_beta   90.00
_cell.angle_gamma   90.00
#
_symmetry.space_group_name_H-M   'P 1'
#
loop_
_entity.id
_entity.type
_entity.pdbx_description
1 polymer ?
#
loop_
_entity_poly.entity_id
_entity_poly.type
_entity_poly.pdbx_seq_one_letter_code
_entity_poly.pdbx_strand_id
1 'polypeptide(L)'
;MTDVDEGNRQKLKYEPLIVKFEGKEYDLSSYVKIHPGGEEVLRRNSGKDITEVLLNQPAHKPVFNFIRTKLKTLELKSLPEESESAKEAKSSKSIVQFVDLLGTTFKPVKADIDGNVNKLNNLFESDSTKYFNLNDIVKIEKTTLSESEFHIGTDALTWLNRALLYNQTFLTFFLKEYKDLPEDVESLDELPEDLNKHFHLAYDLTLKKYHNWFVQKIFGVCLMAAPSRTSLLTYLGYLNSGIQQSNLKQLIIDSIEKYLLLLKANTDAVSILLLSHGIQP
;
A
#
# COMPACT_ATOMS: atom_id res chain seq x y z
N MET A 1 -66.27 -20.15 11.27
CA MET A 1 -65.06 -20.53 12.04
C MET A 1 -64.02 -20.88 11.01
N THR A 2 -63.33 -19.84 10.53
CA THR A 2 -61.93 -19.50 10.82
C THR A 2 -60.97 -20.37 10.02
N ASP A 3 -60.46 -19.82 8.93
CA ASP A 3 -59.02 -19.64 8.79
C ASP A 3 -58.74 -18.46 7.85
N VAL A 4 -57.89 -17.56 8.34
CA VAL A 4 -57.23 -16.51 7.58
C VAL A 4 -55.93 -17.14 7.10
N ASP A 5 -55.58 -17.07 5.81
CA ASP A 5 -54.17 -16.86 5.50
C ASP A 5 -53.83 -16.27 4.13
N GLU A 6 -53.03 -15.20 4.21
CA GLU A 6 -51.84 -14.94 3.41
C GLU A 6 -51.91 -14.95 1.88
N GLY A 7 -52.78 -14.10 1.32
CA GLY A 7 -52.79 -13.82 -0.13
C GLY A 7 -52.37 -12.40 -0.54
N ASN A 8 -52.13 -11.47 0.39
CA ASN A 8 -51.93 -10.07 0.00
C ASN A 8 -51.10 -9.24 0.99
N ARG A 9 -49.79 -9.51 1.09
CA ARG A 9 -48.82 -8.48 1.47
C ARG A 9 -48.15 -7.97 0.21
N GLN A 10 -48.71 -6.91 -0.35
CA GLN A 10 -48.01 -6.05 -1.29
C GLN A 10 -46.62 -5.73 -0.71
N LYS A 11 -45.57 -6.18 -1.39
CA LYS A 11 -44.21 -5.65 -1.22
C LYS A 11 -44.28 -4.16 -1.56
N LEU A 12 -44.44 -3.31 -0.55
CA LEU A 12 -44.01 -1.92 -0.63
C LEU A 12 -42.51 -1.96 -0.92
N LYS A 13 -42.13 -1.76 -2.19
CA LYS A 13 -40.75 -1.46 -2.58
C LYS A 13 -40.42 -0.12 -1.92
N TYR A 14 -39.81 -0.16 -0.74
CA TYR A 14 -39.20 1.04 -0.16
C TYR A 14 -38.13 1.51 -1.15
N GLU A 15 -38.30 2.71 -1.70
CA GLU A 15 -37.25 3.32 -2.52
C GLU A 15 -35.97 3.47 -1.69
N PRO A 16 -34.81 3.05 -2.22
CA PRO A 16 -33.55 3.16 -1.51
C PRO A 16 -33.22 4.63 -1.26
N LEU A 17 -32.85 4.94 -0.02
CA LEU A 17 -32.47 6.28 0.39
C LEU A 17 -30.95 6.42 0.35
N ILE A 18 -30.42 6.84 -0.80
CA ILE A 18 -28.99 7.01 -1.02
C ILE A 18 -28.60 8.48 -0.90
N VAL A 19 -27.49 8.80 -0.25
CA VAL A 19 -26.95 10.17 -0.14
C VAL A 19 -25.45 10.19 -0.45
N LYS A 20 -24.90 11.36 -0.76
CA LYS A 20 -23.46 11.58 -0.86
C LYS A 20 -22.92 12.36 0.33
N PHE A 21 -21.74 12.00 0.83
CA PHE A 21 -21.07 12.76 1.88
C PHE A 21 -19.56 12.69 1.64
N GLU A 22 -18.89 13.84 1.61
CA GLU A 22 -17.45 13.95 1.31
C GLU A 22 -17.05 13.16 0.04
N GLY A 23 -17.93 13.13 -0.98
CA GLY A 23 -17.70 12.44 -2.25
C GLY A 23 -17.99 10.94 -2.29
N LYS A 24 -18.43 10.33 -1.18
CA LYS A 24 -18.78 8.90 -1.07
C LYS A 24 -20.29 8.69 -0.99
N GLU A 25 -20.80 7.55 -1.45
CA GLU A 25 -22.24 7.21 -1.41
C GLU A 25 -22.61 6.37 -0.18
N TYR A 26 -23.78 6.60 0.39
CA TYR A 26 -24.24 5.98 1.64
C TYR A 26 -25.72 5.57 1.53
N ASP A 27 -26.08 4.38 1.99
CA ASP A 27 -27.46 3.89 2.02
C ASP A 27 -28.07 4.04 3.43
N LEU A 28 -28.95 5.03 3.56
CA LEU A 28 -29.64 5.36 4.80
C LEU A 28 -31.00 4.66 4.94
N SER A 29 -31.35 3.72 4.05
CA SER A 29 -32.67 3.07 4.04
C SER A 29 -33.00 2.39 5.37
N SER A 30 -32.01 1.78 6.02
CA SER A 30 -32.15 1.14 7.33
C SER A 30 -32.18 2.11 8.50
N TYR A 31 -31.70 3.35 8.28
CA TYR A 31 -31.57 4.38 9.31
C TYR A 31 -32.75 5.38 9.32
N VAL A 32 -33.54 5.42 8.25
CA VAL A 32 -34.57 6.45 8.04
C VAL A 32 -35.60 6.53 9.17
N LYS A 33 -35.98 5.38 9.74
CA LYS A 33 -37.01 5.26 10.78
C LYS A 33 -36.52 5.65 12.18
N ILE A 34 -35.22 5.76 12.36
CA ILE A 34 -34.60 6.02 13.68
C ILE A 34 -33.84 7.35 13.72
N HIS A 35 -33.94 8.16 12.66
CA HIS A 35 -33.32 9.47 12.60
C HIS A 35 -34.05 10.48 13.52
N PRO A 36 -33.35 11.15 14.45
CA PRO A 36 -33.98 12.06 15.42
C PRO A 36 -34.70 13.26 14.79
N GLY A 37 -34.31 13.67 13.59
CA GLY A 37 -34.95 14.76 12.83
C GLY A 37 -36.17 14.32 12.01
N GLY A 38 -36.57 13.05 12.09
CA GLY A 38 -37.66 12.48 11.31
C GLY A 38 -37.25 11.99 9.92
N GLU A 39 -38.10 11.13 9.35
CA GLU A 39 -37.90 10.47 8.04
C GLU A 39 -37.92 11.46 6.87
N GLU A 40 -38.81 12.45 6.92
CA GLU A 40 -39.00 13.48 5.89
C GLU A 40 -37.72 14.25 5.58
N VAL A 41 -36.90 14.54 6.60
CA VAL A 41 -35.66 15.30 6.44
C VAL A 41 -34.65 14.51 5.62
N LEU A 42 -34.57 13.20 5.83
CA LEU A 42 -33.67 12.34 5.06
C LEU A 42 -34.19 12.13 3.64
N ARG A 43 -35.50 11.91 3.47
CA ARG A 43 -36.12 11.71 2.14
C ARG A 43 -35.95 12.90 1.21
N ARG A 44 -36.05 14.14 1.71
CA ARG A 44 -35.79 15.37 0.90
C ARG A 44 -34.35 15.50 0.39
N ASN A 45 -33.43 14.77 1.02
CA ASN A 45 -32.02 14.76 0.69
C ASN A 45 -31.57 13.50 -0.05
N SER A 46 -32.50 12.60 -0.41
CA SER A 46 -32.19 11.44 -1.25
C SER A 46 -31.56 11.89 -2.58
N GLY A 47 -30.49 11.22 -2.97
CA GLY A 47 -29.70 11.48 -4.17
C GLY A 47 -28.78 12.70 -4.11
N LYS A 48 -28.75 13.44 -3.00
CA LYS A 48 -27.96 14.69 -2.85
C LYS A 48 -26.69 14.49 -2.04
N ASP A 49 -25.74 15.39 -2.22
CA ASP A 49 -24.62 15.55 -1.29
C ASP A 49 -25.08 16.31 -0.04
N ILE A 50 -24.94 15.67 1.11
CA ILE A 50 -25.40 16.19 2.41
C ILE A 50 -24.26 16.82 3.22
N THR A 51 -23.06 16.98 2.66
CA THR A 51 -21.88 17.51 3.38
C THR A 51 -22.17 18.88 4.00
N GLU A 52 -22.65 19.83 3.22
CA GLU A 52 -23.00 21.16 3.74
C GLU A 52 -24.22 21.13 4.67
N VAL A 53 -25.20 20.26 4.39
CA VAL A 53 -26.40 20.10 5.21
C VAL A 53 -26.04 19.59 6.61
N LEU A 54 -25.10 18.65 6.71
CA LEU A 54 -24.63 18.12 8.00
C LEU A 54 -23.78 19.15 8.77
N LEU A 55 -22.93 19.91 8.06
CA LEU A 55 -22.07 20.92 8.68
C LEU A 55 -22.84 22.15 9.17
N ASN A 56 -23.89 22.55 8.44
CA ASN A 56 -24.67 23.75 8.75
C ASN A 56 -25.85 23.49 9.69
N GLN A 57 -26.16 22.24 10.03
CA GLN A 57 -27.23 21.91 10.98
C GLN A 57 -26.74 22.02 12.44
N PRO A 58 -27.23 22.99 13.23
CA PRO A 58 -26.70 23.23 14.59
C PRO A 58 -26.83 22.01 15.51
N ALA A 59 -27.90 21.23 15.37
CA ALA A 59 -28.14 20.02 16.14
C ALA A 59 -27.11 18.90 15.87
N HIS A 60 -26.43 18.92 14.72
CA HIS A 60 -25.43 17.91 14.37
C HIS A 60 -24.03 18.24 14.88
N LYS A 61 -23.73 19.53 15.13
CA LYS A 61 -22.41 19.99 15.58
C LYS A 61 -21.86 19.24 16.82
N PRO A 62 -22.61 19.03 17.92
CA PRO A 62 -22.09 18.33 19.09
C PRO A 62 -21.92 16.82 18.88
N VAL A 63 -22.61 16.23 17.89
CA VAL A 63 -22.63 14.78 17.63
C VAL A 63 -21.99 14.43 16.28
N PHE A 64 -21.28 15.36 15.65
CA PHE A 64 -20.80 15.21 14.27
C PHE A 64 -19.86 14.01 14.11
N ASN A 65 -19.03 13.74 15.12
CA ASN A 65 -18.17 12.55 15.14
C ASN A 65 -18.98 11.25 15.19
N PHE A 66 -20.08 11.22 15.94
CA PHE A 66 -20.99 10.06 15.96
C PHE A 66 -21.69 9.89 14.61
N ILE A 67 -22.13 10.99 13.98
CA ILE A 67 -22.73 10.99 12.64
C ILE A 67 -21.74 10.42 11.61
N ARG A 68 -20.49 10.91 11.60
CA ARG A 68 -19.45 10.42 10.69
C ARG A 68 -19.17 8.94 10.89
N THR A 69 -19.05 8.47 12.13
CA THR A 69 -18.86 7.04 12.43
C THR A 69 -20.05 6.20 11.97
N LYS A 70 -21.27 6.68 12.20
CA LYS A 70 -22.48 5.98 11.76
C LYS A 70 -22.59 5.93 10.23
N LEU A 71 -22.29 7.02 9.53
CA LEU A 71 -22.27 7.06 8.07
C LEU A 71 -21.29 6.02 7.50
N LYS A 72 -20.09 5.89 8.05
CA LYS A 72 -19.15 4.83 7.63
C LYS A 72 -19.75 3.42 7.68
N THR A 73 -20.63 3.13 8.64
CA THR A 73 -21.30 1.81 8.71
C THR A 73 -22.35 1.59 7.63
N LEU A 74 -22.75 2.65 6.93
CA LEU A 74 -23.80 2.69 5.91
C LEU A 74 -23.24 3.01 4.52
N GLU A 75 -21.92 3.05 4.36
CA GLU A 75 -21.24 3.38 3.10
C GLU A 75 -21.58 2.33 2.03
N LEU A 76 -22.16 2.79 0.92
CA LEU A 76 -22.24 1.99 -0.29
C LEU A 76 -20.83 1.91 -0.83
N LYS A 77 -20.29 0.70 -0.91
CA LYS A 77 -18.97 0.45 -1.48
C LYS A 77 -18.96 0.89 -2.95
N SER A 78 -18.60 2.14 -3.22
CA SER A 78 -17.99 2.51 -4.50
C SER A 78 -16.73 1.67 -4.67
N LEU A 79 -16.39 1.30 -5.92
CA LEU A 79 -15.21 0.53 -6.33
C LEU A 79 -14.10 0.51 -5.27
N PRO A 80 -13.63 -0.69 -4.87
CA PRO A 80 -12.98 -0.91 -3.60
C PRO A 80 -11.89 0.13 -3.33
N GLU A 81 -11.91 0.74 -2.14
CA GLU A 81 -10.65 1.18 -1.54
C GLU A 81 -9.67 0.02 -1.71
N GLU A 82 -8.55 0.27 -2.42
CA GLU A 82 -7.53 -0.75 -2.68
C GLU A 82 -7.30 -1.54 -1.39
N SER A 83 -7.63 -2.84 -1.42
CA SER A 83 -7.41 -3.73 -0.29
C SER A 83 -5.94 -3.64 0.14
N GLU A 84 -5.64 -3.94 1.39
CA GLU A 84 -4.26 -3.97 1.87
C GLU A 84 -3.39 -4.88 0.97
N SER A 85 -3.94 -6.02 0.55
CA SER A 85 -3.36 -6.89 -0.47
C SER A 85 -3.13 -6.21 -1.83
N ALA A 86 -4.02 -5.32 -2.28
CA ALA A 86 -3.84 -4.55 -3.50
C ALA A 86 -2.79 -3.43 -3.34
N LYS A 87 -2.70 -2.80 -2.16
CA LYS A 87 -1.65 -1.81 -1.85
C LYS A 87 -0.28 -2.46 -1.79
N GLU A 88 -0.15 -3.61 -1.15
CA GLU A 88 1.09 -4.38 -1.07
C GLU A 88 1.50 -4.94 -2.43
N ALA A 89 0.57 -5.54 -3.18
CA ALA A 89 0.82 -5.98 -4.55
C ALA A 89 1.24 -4.81 -5.46
N LYS A 90 0.70 -3.61 -5.23
CA LYS A 90 1.11 -2.39 -5.94
C LYS A 90 2.50 -1.92 -5.54
N SER A 91 2.86 -1.94 -4.25
CA SER A 91 4.22 -1.65 -3.78
C SER A 91 5.25 -2.62 -4.35
N SER A 92 4.96 -3.94 -4.38
CA SER A 92 5.83 -4.92 -5.00
C SER A 92 5.94 -4.74 -6.52
N LYS A 93 4.82 -4.43 -7.21
CA LYS A 93 4.83 -4.07 -8.64
C LYS A 93 5.68 -2.82 -8.92
N SER A 94 5.70 -1.83 -8.02
CA SER A 94 6.57 -0.66 -8.15
C SER A 94 8.05 -1.02 -8.06
N ILE A 95 8.46 -1.99 -7.22
CA ILE A 95 9.84 -2.48 -7.24
C ILE A 95 10.15 -3.20 -8.54
N VAL A 96 9.26 -4.07 -9.02
CA VAL A 96 9.46 -4.79 -10.29
C VAL A 96 9.66 -3.81 -11.45
N GLN A 97 8.82 -2.78 -11.52
CA GLN A 97 8.94 -1.70 -12.50
C GLN A 97 10.25 -0.91 -12.35
N PHE A 98 10.70 -0.66 -11.12
CA PHE A 98 11.99 -0.03 -10.87
C PHE A 98 13.15 -0.89 -11.38
N VAL A 99 13.14 -2.20 -11.10
CA VAL A 99 14.17 -3.14 -11.54
C VAL A 99 14.19 -3.30 -13.06
N ASP A 100 13.02 -3.23 -13.73
CA ASP A 100 12.92 -3.23 -15.19
C ASP A 100 13.70 -2.07 -15.84
N LEU A 101 13.73 -0.90 -15.19
CA LEU A 101 14.44 0.27 -15.68
C LEU A 101 15.97 0.12 -15.56
N LEU A 102 16.47 -0.82 -14.75
CA LEU A 102 17.90 -1.04 -14.54
C LEU A 102 18.55 -1.96 -15.59
N GLY A 103 17.77 -2.52 -16.52
CA GLY A 103 18.26 -3.26 -17.67
C GLY A 103 18.58 -4.74 -17.44
N THR A 104 19.22 -5.38 -18.43
CA THR A 104 19.31 -6.84 -18.52
C THR A 104 20.10 -7.52 -17.42
N THR A 105 21.06 -6.83 -16.81
CA THR A 105 21.91 -7.37 -15.74
C THR A 105 21.09 -7.64 -14.46
N PHE A 106 19.97 -6.92 -14.28
CA PHE A 106 19.09 -7.06 -13.13
C PHE A 106 17.97 -8.09 -13.33
N LYS A 107 17.93 -8.81 -14.48
CA LYS A 107 16.96 -9.89 -14.73
C LYS A 107 16.87 -10.93 -13.59
N PRO A 108 17.99 -11.40 -12.98
CA PRO A 108 17.90 -12.33 -11.86
C PRO A 108 17.19 -11.74 -10.64
N VAL A 109 17.43 -10.45 -10.35
CA VAL A 109 16.78 -9.72 -9.25
C VAL A 109 15.28 -9.58 -9.52
N LYS A 110 14.92 -9.21 -10.76
CA LYS A 110 13.51 -9.12 -11.17
C LYS A 110 12.80 -10.46 -11.01
N ALA A 111 13.39 -11.54 -11.54
CA ALA A 111 12.79 -12.86 -11.51
C ALA A 111 12.56 -13.37 -10.08
N ASP A 112 13.45 -13.04 -9.13
CA ASP A 112 13.26 -13.36 -7.71
C ASP A 112 12.05 -12.62 -7.12
N ILE A 113 11.95 -11.31 -7.33
CA ILE A 113 10.83 -10.49 -6.84
C ILE A 113 9.51 -10.94 -7.47
N ASP A 114 9.46 -11.08 -8.80
CA ASP A 114 8.29 -11.56 -9.53
C ASP A 114 7.87 -12.95 -9.04
N GLY A 115 8.82 -13.85 -8.85
CA GLY A 115 8.58 -15.19 -8.34
C GLY A 115 7.89 -15.18 -6.97
N ASN A 116 8.35 -14.33 -6.06
CA ASN A 116 7.77 -14.24 -4.72
C ASN A 116 6.40 -13.54 -4.72
N VAL A 117 6.20 -12.50 -5.54
CA VAL A 117 4.88 -11.87 -5.71
C VAL A 117 3.87 -12.88 -6.28
N ASN A 118 4.27 -13.66 -7.28
CA ASN A 118 3.41 -14.65 -7.90
C ASN A 118 3.03 -15.77 -6.92
N LYS A 119 3.94 -16.23 -6.06
CA LYS A 119 3.61 -17.20 -5.00
C LYS A 119 2.50 -16.69 -4.08
N LEU A 120 2.58 -15.42 -3.64
CA LEU A 120 1.56 -14.82 -2.79
C LEU A 120 0.22 -14.66 -3.52
N ASN A 121 0.23 -14.15 -4.75
CA ASN A 121 -0.99 -14.03 -5.57
C ASN A 121 -1.67 -15.38 -5.80
N ASN A 122 -0.89 -16.41 -6.12
CA ASN A 122 -1.42 -17.76 -6.31
C ASN A 122 -2.11 -18.30 -5.04
N LEU A 123 -1.59 -17.98 -3.84
CA LEU A 123 -2.25 -18.36 -2.59
C LEU A 123 -3.57 -17.61 -2.41
N PHE A 124 -3.59 -16.29 -2.62
CA PHE A 124 -4.81 -15.48 -2.56
C PHE A 124 -5.89 -15.97 -3.55
N GLU A 125 -5.48 -16.35 -4.76
CA GLU A 125 -6.38 -16.85 -5.80
C GLU A 125 -6.85 -18.28 -5.52
N SER A 126 -6.02 -19.11 -4.88
CA SER A 126 -6.36 -20.52 -4.59
C SER A 126 -7.55 -20.66 -3.65
N ASP A 127 -7.66 -19.79 -2.65
CA ASP A 127 -8.77 -19.72 -1.71
C ASP A 127 -8.82 -18.34 -1.04
N SER A 128 -9.49 -17.39 -1.69
CA SER A 128 -9.63 -16.01 -1.22
C SER A 128 -10.40 -15.85 0.11
N THR A 129 -11.10 -16.89 0.55
CA THR A 129 -11.78 -16.89 1.87
C THR A 129 -10.85 -17.31 2.99
N LYS A 130 -9.92 -18.23 2.69
CA LYS A 130 -8.91 -18.74 3.60
C LYS A 130 -7.71 -17.81 3.69
N TYR A 131 -7.23 -17.30 2.56
CA TYR A 131 -6.11 -16.38 2.46
C TYR A 131 -6.68 -15.00 2.14
N PHE A 132 -7.19 -14.27 3.14
CA PHE A 132 -7.78 -12.96 2.89
C PHE A 132 -6.73 -11.83 2.93
N ASN A 133 -5.72 -11.97 3.79
CA ASN A 133 -4.58 -11.05 3.90
C ASN A 133 -3.26 -11.81 4.18
N LEU A 134 -2.12 -11.09 4.22
CA LEU A 134 -0.81 -11.69 4.49
C LEU A 134 -0.70 -12.36 5.87
N ASN A 135 -1.37 -11.81 6.89
CA ASN A 135 -1.40 -12.42 8.23
C ASN A 135 -2.08 -13.80 8.19
N ASP A 136 -3.14 -13.96 7.39
CA ASP A 136 -3.78 -15.26 7.22
C ASP A 136 -2.82 -16.27 6.59
N ILE A 137 -2.05 -15.88 5.57
CA ILE A 137 -1.04 -16.75 4.94
C ILE A 137 -0.04 -17.25 6.01
N VAL A 138 0.61 -16.34 6.73
CA VAL A 138 1.64 -16.70 7.73
C VAL A 138 1.04 -17.55 8.85
N LYS A 139 -0.13 -17.16 9.38
CA LYS A 139 -0.79 -17.87 10.47
C LYS A 139 -1.23 -19.26 10.06
N ILE A 140 -1.80 -19.41 8.87
CA ILE A 140 -2.27 -20.70 8.36
C ILE A 140 -1.09 -21.62 8.15
N GLU A 141 -0.08 -21.20 7.38
CA GLU A 141 1.10 -22.05 7.13
C GLU A 141 1.76 -22.47 8.45
N LYS A 142 1.93 -21.53 9.40
CA LYS A 142 2.49 -21.83 10.72
C LYS A 142 1.69 -22.84 11.54
N THR A 143 0.36 -22.86 11.40
CA THR A 143 -0.52 -23.72 12.21
C THR A 143 -0.86 -25.04 11.53
N THR A 144 -0.83 -25.10 10.20
CA THR A 144 -1.22 -26.29 9.44
C THR A 144 -0.06 -27.08 8.89
N LEU A 145 1.11 -26.46 8.69
CA LEU A 145 2.30 -27.10 8.14
C LEU A 145 3.32 -27.39 9.25
N SER A 146 3.96 -28.54 9.15
CA SER A 146 5.14 -28.89 9.95
C SER A 146 6.36 -28.07 9.53
N GLU A 147 7.41 -28.06 10.37
CA GLU A 147 8.68 -27.39 10.05
C GLU A 147 9.41 -28.00 8.84
N SER A 148 9.13 -29.26 8.51
CA SER A 148 9.69 -29.95 7.34
C SER A 148 8.96 -29.68 6.03
N GLU A 149 7.76 -29.10 6.08
CA GLU A 149 6.98 -28.74 4.91
C GLU A 149 7.38 -27.37 4.38
N PHE A 150 7.03 -27.08 3.12
CA PHE A 150 7.35 -25.80 2.49
C PHE A 150 6.32 -24.72 2.89
N HIS A 151 6.77 -23.67 3.56
CA HIS A 151 5.96 -22.51 3.92
C HIS A 151 6.01 -21.47 2.79
N ILE A 152 5.47 -21.84 1.63
CA ILE A 152 5.66 -21.13 0.35
C ILE A 152 5.33 -19.64 0.46
N GLY A 153 4.20 -19.28 1.09
CA GLY A 153 3.75 -17.91 1.24
C GLY A 153 4.59 -17.14 2.24
N THR A 154 4.90 -17.74 3.38
CA THR A 154 5.72 -17.14 4.44
C THR A 154 7.15 -16.89 3.97
N ASP A 155 7.74 -17.84 3.23
CA ASP A 155 9.05 -17.70 2.61
C ASP A 155 9.04 -16.58 1.56
N ALA A 156 8.03 -16.55 0.68
CA ALA A 156 7.89 -15.52 -0.33
C ALA A 156 7.76 -14.12 0.30
N LEU A 157 6.94 -13.99 1.34
CA LEU A 157 6.76 -12.74 2.07
C LEU A 157 8.04 -12.29 2.77
N THR A 158 8.78 -13.23 3.37
CA THR A 158 10.06 -12.93 4.02
C THR A 158 11.08 -12.39 3.02
N TRP A 159 11.24 -13.03 1.85
CA TRP A 159 12.18 -12.55 0.82
C TRP A 159 11.77 -11.20 0.23
N LEU A 160 10.46 -10.97 0.01
CA LEU A 160 9.96 -9.67 -0.44
C LEU A 160 10.22 -8.57 0.59
N ASN A 161 9.98 -8.85 1.88
CA ASN A 161 10.25 -7.90 2.94
C ASN A 161 11.74 -7.51 3.00
N ARG A 162 12.64 -8.49 2.84
CA ARG A 162 14.10 -8.22 2.77
C ARG A 162 14.49 -7.38 1.56
N ALA A 163 13.88 -7.61 0.40
CA ALA A 163 14.09 -6.79 -0.80
C ALA A 163 13.57 -5.35 -0.62
N LEU A 164 12.41 -5.19 0.02
CA LEU A 164 11.84 -3.89 0.38
C LEU A 164 12.75 -3.14 1.39
N LEU A 165 13.28 -3.83 2.40
CA LEU A 165 14.23 -3.27 3.37
C LEU A 165 15.55 -2.84 2.72
N TYR A 166 16.04 -3.61 1.74
CA TYR A 166 17.18 -3.22 0.92
C TYR A 166 16.90 -1.90 0.17
N ASN A 167 15.76 -1.81 -0.51
CA ASN A 167 15.36 -0.60 -1.24
C ASN A 167 15.19 0.60 -0.29
N GLN A 168 14.57 0.40 0.87
CA GLN A 168 14.42 1.41 1.91
C GLN A 168 15.77 1.94 2.40
N THR A 169 16.72 1.03 2.66
CA THR A 169 18.05 1.40 3.15
C THR A 169 18.85 2.14 2.07
N PHE A 170 18.80 1.65 0.82
CA PHE A 170 19.39 2.36 -0.32
C PHE A 170 18.85 3.78 -0.45
N LEU A 171 17.52 3.94 -0.49
CA LEU A 171 16.87 5.25 -0.63
C LEU A 171 17.14 6.16 0.55
N THR A 172 17.30 5.61 1.76
CA THR A 172 17.67 6.39 2.95
C THR A 172 19.05 7.01 2.78
N PHE A 173 20.05 6.23 2.33
CA PHE A 173 21.38 6.79 2.08
C PHE A 173 21.39 7.75 0.89
N PHE A 174 20.67 7.41 -0.19
CA PHE A 174 20.52 8.27 -1.35
C PHE A 174 19.94 9.63 -0.97
N LEU A 175 18.84 9.65 -0.21
CA LEU A 175 18.18 10.86 0.28
C LEU A 175 19.06 11.66 1.24
N LYS A 176 19.83 10.98 2.08
CA LYS A 176 20.72 11.63 3.05
C LYS A 176 21.69 12.58 2.37
N GLU A 177 22.26 12.21 1.23
CA GLU A 177 23.18 13.10 0.52
C GLU A 177 22.52 14.41 0.06
N TYR A 178 21.25 14.39 -0.34
CA TYR A 178 20.52 15.62 -0.69
C TYR A 178 20.26 16.50 0.54
N LYS A 179 20.00 15.88 1.69
CA LYS A 179 19.75 16.58 2.95
C LYS A 179 21.02 17.16 3.58
N ASP A 180 22.16 16.52 3.35
CA ASP A 180 23.45 16.95 3.88
C ASP A 180 24.05 18.12 3.07
N LEU A 181 23.50 18.44 1.88
CA LEU A 181 23.86 19.64 1.12
C LEU A 181 23.36 20.92 1.84
N PRO A 182 24.17 22.00 1.88
CA PRO A 182 23.74 23.30 2.41
C PRO A 182 22.42 23.80 1.78
N GLU A 183 21.62 24.55 2.55
CA GLU A 183 20.29 25.02 2.11
C GLU A 183 20.37 25.91 0.86
N ASP A 184 21.45 26.70 0.73
CA ASP A 184 21.71 27.60 -0.39
C ASP A 184 22.24 26.90 -1.65
N VAL A 185 22.59 25.62 -1.56
CA VAL A 185 23.02 24.81 -2.71
C VAL A 185 21.80 24.16 -3.37
N GLU A 186 21.38 24.73 -4.50
CA GLU A 186 20.33 24.20 -5.37
C GLU A 186 20.86 23.25 -6.46
N SER A 187 22.11 23.45 -6.92
CA SER A 187 22.71 22.58 -7.93
C SER A 187 22.96 21.18 -7.38
N LEU A 188 22.70 20.17 -8.20
CA LEU A 188 22.99 18.77 -7.89
C LEU A 188 24.39 18.34 -8.34
N ASP A 189 25.17 19.23 -8.96
CA ASP A 189 26.50 18.93 -9.52
C ASP A 189 27.53 18.55 -8.45
N GLU A 190 27.30 18.94 -7.19
CA GLU A 190 28.17 18.58 -6.05
C GLU A 190 27.96 17.14 -5.56
N LEU A 191 26.88 16.48 -5.98
CA LEU A 191 26.58 15.11 -5.56
C LEU A 191 27.35 14.10 -6.42
N PRO A 192 27.89 13.03 -5.82
CA PRO A 192 28.61 12.01 -6.58
C PRO A 192 27.65 11.26 -7.53
N GLU A 193 28.06 11.11 -8.79
CA GLU A 193 27.33 10.31 -9.79
C GLU A 193 27.36 8.80 -9.50
N ASP A 194 28.42 8.31 -8.86
CA ASP A 194 28.55 6.90 -8.49
C ASP A 194 27.71 6.57 -7.26
N LEU A 195 26.78 5.63 -7.41
CA LEU A 195 25.88 5.14 -6.37
C LEU A 195 26.31 3.80 -5.77
N ASN A 196 27.44 3.21 -6.21
CA ASN A 196 27.87 1.88 -5.80
C ASN A 196 28.01 1.74 -4.29
N LYS A 197 28.50 2.78 -3.61
CA LYS A 197 28.61 2.81 -2.15
C LYS A 197 27.24 2.64 -1.47
N HIS A 198 26.20 3.28 -1.98
CA HIS A 198 24.84 3.18 -1.44
C HIS A 198 24.26 1.78 -1.63
N PHE A 199 24.38 1.23 -2.85
CA PHE A 199 23.94 -0.13 -3.14
C PHE A 199 24.68 -1.17 -2.29
N HIS A 200 25.99 -1.01 -2.10
CA HIS A 200 26.80 -1.88 -1.24
C HIS A 200 26.39 -1.82 0.23
N LEU A 201 26.28 -0.61 0.79
CA LEU A 201 25.90 -0.44 2.20
C LEU A 201 24.50 -1.00 2.47
N ALA A 202 23.55 -0.74 1.58
CA ALA A 202 22.22 -1.32 1.68
C ALA A 202 22.27 -2.85 1.67
N TYR A 203 23.10 -3.44 0.80
CA TYR A 203 23.24 -4.89 0.68
C TYR A 203 23.84 -5.53 1.94
N ASP A 204 24.93 -4.95 2.44
CA ASP A 204 25.63 -5.41 3.63
C ASP A 204 24.72 -5.39 4.88
N LEU A 205 23.88 -4.36 5.01
CA LEU A 205 22.98 -4.20 6.15
C LEU A 205 21.71 -5.06 6.08
N THR A 206 21.34 -5.56 4.91
CA THR A 206 20.04 -6.24 4.70
C THR A 206 20.19 -7.68 4.18
N LEU A 207 20.52 -7.84 2.89
CA LEU A 207 20.43 -9.10 2.16
C LEU A 207 21.64 -10.02 2.34
N LYS A 208 22.85 -9.46 2.50
CA LYS A 208 24.11 -10.23 2.44
C LYS A 208 24.15 -11.42 3.38
N LYS A 209 23.65 -11.25 4.61
CA LYS A 209 23.64 -12.30 5.65
C LYS A 209 22.74 -13.49 5.29
N TYR A 210 21.81 -13.32 4.36
CA TYR A 210 20.88 -14.36 3.90
C TYR A 210 21.29 -14.99 2.56
N HIS A 211 22.21 -14.36 1.83
CA HIS A 211 22.69 -14.85 0.55
C HIS A 211 23.88 -15.79 0.72
N ASN A 212 23.81 -16.94 0.04
CA ASN A 212 24.98 -17.81 -0.09
C ASN A 212 26.05 -17.15 -0.98
N TRP A 213 27.27 -17.72 -0.97
CA TRP A 213 28.42 -17.16 -1.68
C TRP A 213 28.17 -16.96 -3.18
N PHE A 214 27.36 -17.81 -3.82
CA PHE A 214 27.05 -17.71 -5.24
C PHE A 214 26.16 -16.50 -5.53
N VAL A 215 25.09 -16.32 -4.75
CA VAL A 215 24.20 -15.14 -4.88
C VAL A 215 24.95 -13.84 -4.56
N GLN A 216 25.88 -13.88 -3.59
CA GLN A 216 26.75 -12.73 -3.31
C GLN A 216 27.63 -12.34 -4.52
N LYS A 217 28.05 -13.29 -5.37
CA LYS A 217 28.78 -12.98 -6.62
C LYS A 217 27.87 -12.37 -7.69
N ILE A 218 26.63 -12.86 -7.82
CA ILE A 218 25.63 -12.26 -8.72
C ILE A 218 25.40 -10.79 -8.36
N PHE A 219 25.30 -10.48 -7.07
CA PHE A 219 25.18 -9.08 -6.60
C PHE A 219 26.34 -8.21 -7.09
N GLY A 220 27.59 -8.69 -6.97
CA GLY A 220 28.76 -7.96 -7.46
C GLY A 220 28.71 -7.67 -8.97
N VAL A 221 28.19 -8.59 -9.77
CA VAL A 221 27.97 -8.37 -11.22
C VAL A 221 26.87 -7.34 -11.47
N CYS A 222 25.75 -7.42 -10.75
CA CYS A 222 24.66 -6.44 -10.87
C CYS A 222 25.15 -5.02 -10.54
N LEU A 223 26.02 -4.90 -9.54
CA LEU A 223 26.57 -3.62 -9.13
C LEU A 223 27.42 -2.95 -10.22
N MET A 224 28.16 -3.72 -11.01
CA MET A 224 28.91 -3.17 -12.14
C MET A 224 28.01 -2.56 -13.22
N ALA A 225 26.72 -2.93 -13.23
CA ALA A 225 25.70 -2.38 -14.12
C ALA A 225 24.74 -1.41 -13.40
N ALA A 226 25.03 -1.04 -12.14
CA ALA A 226 24.20 -0.11 -11.40
C ALA A 226 24.13 1.25 -12.11
N PRO A 227 22.96 1.93 -12.08
CA PRO A 227 22.80 3.21 -12.74
C PRO A 227 23.63 4.29 -12.03
N SER A 228 24.08 5.28 -12.80
CA SER A 228 24.56 6.54 -12.22
C SER A 228 23.40 7.31 -11.57
N ARG A 229 23.70 8.31 -10.74
CA ARG A 229 22.69 9.20 -10.16
C ARG A 229 21.83 9.87 -11.22
N THR A 230 22.44 10.48 -12.24
CA THR A 230 21.70 11.11 -13.33
C THR A 230 20.78 10.10 -14.04
N SER A 231 21.27 8.88 -14.29
CA SER A 231 20.46 7.82 -14.91
C SER A 231 19.28 7.43 -14.02
N LEU A 232 19.51 7.26 -12.72
CA LEU A 232 18.47 6.95 -11.74
C LEU A 232 17.42 8.05 -11.66
N LEU A 233 17.82 9.32 -11.57
CA LEU A 233 16.89 10.46 -11.54
C LEU A 233 16.09 10.59 -12.84
N THR A 234 16.70 10.24 -13.96
CA THR A 234 16.02 10.15 -15.27
C THR A 234 14.94 9.06 -15.24
N TYR A 235 15.28 7.86 -14.76
CA TYR A 235 14.32 6.74 -14.64
C TYR A 235 13.17 7.05 -13.69
N LEU A 236 13.44 7.79 -12.61
CA LEU A 236 12.42 8.26 -11.67
C LEU A 236 11.60 9.45 -12.21
N GLY A 237 11.92 9.95 -13.40
CA GLY A 237 11.18 11.01 -14.08
C GLY A 237 11.54 12.43 -13.64
N TYR A 238 12.46 12.60 -12.69
CA TYR A 238 12.87 13.92 -12.19
C TYR A 238 13.52 14.78 -13.28
N LEU A 239 14.28 14.16 -14.19
CA LEU A 239 14.98 14.88 -15.27
C LEU A 239 14.21 14.90 -16.61
N ASN A 240 13.11 14.16 -16.73
CA ASN A 240 12.34 14.02 -17.97
C ASN A 240 11.08 14.90 -18.04
N SER A 241 10.72 15.59 -16.96
CA SER A 241 9.38 16.16 -16.79
C SER A 241 9.25 17.66 -17.11
N GLY A 242 10.28 18.29 -17.70
CA GLY A 242 10.27 19.76 -17.90
C GLY A 242 10.15 20.56 -16.60
N ILE A 243 10.50 19.95 -15.47
CA ILE A 243 10.50 20.55 -14.13
C ILE A 243 11.53 21.68 -14.12
N GLN A 244 11.15 22.87 -13.65
CA GLN A 244 12.10 23.95 -13.44
C GLN A 244 13.16 23.51 -12.42
N GLN A 245 14.43 23.62 -12.81
CA GLN A 245 15.61 23.19 -12.04
C GLN A 245 15.63 23.76 -10.60
N SER A 246 15.09 24.97 -10.41
CA SER A 246 15.15 25.72 -9.14
C SER A 246 14.43 25.09 -7.95
N ASN A 247 13.72 23.97 -8.11
CA ASN A 247 13.10 23.24 -7.00
C ASN A 247 13.39 21.72 -7.01
N LEU A 248 14.32 21.28 -7.87
CA LEU A 248 14.55 19.85 -8.11
C LEU A 248 15.01 19.11 -6.84
N LYS A 249 15.94 19.69 -6.08
CA LYS A 249 16.43 19.15 -4.80
C LYS A 249 15.28 18.92 -3.83
N GLN A 250 14.46 19.94 -3.56
CA GLN A 250 13.36 19.83 -2.61
C GLN A 250 12.30 18.83 -3.07
N LEU A 251 11.98 18.81 -4.36
CA LEU A 251 11.03 17.85 -4.93
C LEU A 251 11.51 16.39 -4.75
N ILE A 252 12.80 16.13 -4.97
CA ILE A 252 13.42 14.81 -4.74
C ILE A 252 13.30 14.45 -3.26
N ILE A 253 13.64 15.37 -2.36
CA ILE A 253 13.56 15.16 -0.91
C ILE A 253 12.13 14.80 -0.51
N ASP A 254 11.15 15.65 -0.79
CA ASP A 254 9.76 15.47 -0.38
C ASP A 254 9.16 14.17 -0.93
N SER A 255 9.44 13.87 -2.19
CA SER A 255 8.91 12.69 -2.88
C SER A 255 9.49 11.40 -2.31
N ILE A 256 10.81 11.35 -2.09
CA ILE A 256 11.48 10.17 -1.53
C ILE A 256 11.16 10.01 -0.05
N GLU A 257 11.06 11.09 0.73
CA GLU A 257 10.64 11.01 2.13
C GLU A 257 9.23 10.45 2.29
N LYS A 258 8.29 10.95 1.50
CA LYS A 258 6.91 10.45 1.50
C LYS A 258 6.86 8.97 1.14
N TYR A 259 7.63 8.55 0.12
CA TYR A 259 7.74 7.15 -0.25
C TYR A 259 8.35 6.30 0.88
N LEU A 260 9.45 6.75 1.48
CA LEU A 260 10.12 6.06 2.58
C LEU A 260 9.22 5.92 3.81
N LEU A 261 8.38 6.91 4.11
CA LEU A 261 7.42 6.85 5.21
C LEU A 261 6.41 5.70 5.01
N LEU A 262 5.84 5.60 3.81
CA LEU A 262 4.88 4.55 3.46
C LEU A 262 5.56 3.17 3.40
N LEU A 263 6.74 3.10 2.77
CA LEU A 263 7.52 1.88 2.68
C LEU A 263 7.89 1.34 4.06
N LYS A 264 8.35 2.23 4.96
CA LYS A 264 8.70 1.86 6.34
C LYS A 264 7.50 1.33 7.11
N ALA A 265 6.32 1.96 6.98
CA ALA A 265 5.12 1.47 7.64
C ALA A 265 4.77 0.04 7.22
N ASN A 266 4.88 -0.26 5.92
CA ASN A 266 4.62 -1.59 5.37
C ASN A 266 5.68 -2.61 5.80
N THR A 267 6.98 -2.28 5.70
CA THR A 267 8.06 -3.20 6.09
C THR A 267 8.08 -3.46 7.59
N ASP A 268 7.75 -2.47 8.42
CA ASP A 268 7.60 -2.65 9.87
C ASP A 268 6.43 -3.59 10.17
N ALA A 269 5.27 -3.41 9.53
CA ALA A 269 4.10 -4.25 9.75
C ALA A 269 4.39 -5.72 9.40
N VAL A 270 5.02 -5.98 8.25
CA VAL A 270 5.42 -7.32 7.83
C VAL A 270 6.50 -7.89 8.75
N SER A 271 7.48 -7.08 9.16
CA SER A 271 8.54 -7.52 10.07
C SER A 271 7.98 -7.92 11.44
N ILE A 272 7.03 -7.15 11.98
CA ILE A 272 6.31 -7.46 13.22
C ILE A 272 5.52 -8.76 13.05
N LEU A 273 4.82 -8.93 11.93
CA LEU A 273 4.08 -10.17 11.63
C LEU A 273 5.01 -11.38 11.64
N LEU A 274 6.12 -11.34 10.91
CA LEU A 274 7.10 -12.44 10.84
C LEU A 274 7.72 -12.74 12.21
N LEU A 275 8.16 -11.69 12.93
CA LEU A 275 8.74 -11.83 14.27
C LEU A 275 7.75 -12.43 15.28
N SER A 276 6.46 -12.05 15.21
CA SER A 276 5.42 -12.60 16.09
C SER A 276 5.20 -14.11 15.89
N HIS A 277 5.65 -14.66 14.76
CA HIS A 277 5.61 -16.09 14.44
C HIS A 277 6.99 -16.77 14.53
N GLY A 278 8.00 -16.08 15.09
CA GLY A 278 9.35 -16.60 15.30
C GLY A 278 10.22 -16.63 14.04
N ILE A 279 9.84 -15.90 12.99
CA ILE A 279 10.56 -15.85 11.72
C ILE A 279 11.39 -14.57 11.67
N GLN A 280 12.66 -14.71 11.30
CA GLN A 280 13.56 -13.57 11.13
C GLN A 280 13.22 -12.82 9.83
N PRO A 281 12.85 -11.53 9.91
CA PRO A 281 12.38 -10.77 8.76
C PRO A 281 13.46 -10.43 7.73
#